data_AF-A0A841IU41-F1
#
_entry.id   AF-A0A841IU41-F1
#
_cell.length_a   1.000
_cell.length_b   1.000
_cell.length_c   1.000
_cell.angle_alpha   90.00
_cell.angle_beta   90.00
_cell.angle_gamma   90.00
#
_symmetry.space_group_name_H-M   'P 1'
#
loop_
_entity.id
_entity.type
_entity.pdbx_description
1 polymer ?
#
loop_
_entity_poly.entity_id
_entity_poly.type
_entity_poly.pdbx_seq_one_letter_code
_entity_poly.pdbx_strand_id
1 'polypeptide(L)' 'MKRVCDIRQVPDLEALRVWARSHGARVRYLGPTLERHPVYAATRGHVTRVAVVPERDPHLCPLVWVSPLENLKEER' A
#
# COMPACT_ATOMS: atom_id res chain seq x y z
N MET A 1 -13.47 -22.87 0.55
CA MET A 1 -13.00 -21.59 1.14
C MET A 1 -12.86 -20.57 0.01
N LYS A 2 -13.60 -19.45 0.03
CA LYS A 2 -13.53 -18.41 -1.02
C LYS A 2 -12.36 -17.48 -0.69
N ARG A 3 -11.40 -17.31 -1.60
CA ARG A 3 -10.32 -16.33 -1.44
C ARG A 3 -10.92 -14.93 -1.46
N VAL A 4 -10.91 -14.27 -0.31
CA VAL A 4 -11.40 -12.88 -0.16
C VAL A 4 -10.35 -11.86 -0.58
N CYS A 5 -9.06 -12.19 -0.42
CA CYS A 5 -7.92 -11.41 -0.89
C CYS A 5 -6.71 -12.31 -1.20
N ASP A 6 -5.91 -11.93 -2.19
CA ASP A 6 -4.59 -12.49 -2.51
C ASP A 6 -3.63 -11.32 -2.75
N ILE A 7 -2.88 -10.95 -1.70
CA ILE A 7 -1.90 -9.87 -1.74
C ILE A 7 -0.52 -10.50 -1.81
N ARG A 8 0.26 -10.12 -2.83
CA ARG A 8 1.66 -10.57 -2.98
C ARG A 8 2.56 -9.46 -3.44
N GLN A 9 3.78 -9.47 -2.91
CA GLN A 9 4.83 -8.59 -3.39
C GLN A 9 5.44 -9.14 -4.70
N VAL A 10 5.69 -8.24 -5.64
CA VAL A 10 6.49 -8.50 -6.85
C VAL A 10 7.88 -7.87 -6.70
N PRO A 11 8.88 -8.29 -7.48
CA PRO A 11 10.27 -7.90 -7.27
C PRO A 11 10.50 -6.38 -7.32
N ASP A 12 9.82 -5.68 -8.23
CA ASP A 12 10.03 -4.26 -8.49
C ASP A 12 8.80 -3.59 -9.14
N LEU A 13 8.89 -2.28 -9.36
CA LEU A 13 7.83 -1.47 -9.96
C LEU A 13 7.59 -1.81 -11.44
N GLU A 14 8.61 -2.29 -12.16
CA GLU A 14 8.51 -2.73 -13.56
C GLU A 14 7.59 -3.94 -13.65
N ALA A 15 7.86 -4.97 -12.84
CA ALA A 15 7.04 -6.18 -12.72
C ALA A 15 5.59 -5.85 -12.33
N LEU A 16 5.39 -4.87 -11.45
CA LEU A 16 4.06 -4.40 -11.09
C LEU A 16 3.34 -3.73 -12.27
N ARG A 17 4.03 -2.89 -13.03
CA ARG A 17 3.48 -2.23 -14.23
C ARG A 17 3.12 -3.24 -15.31
N VAL A 18 3.97 -4.23 -15.55
CA VAL A 18 3.73 -5.33 -16.49
C VAL A 18 2.49 -6.13 -16.07
N TRP A 19 2.40 -6.51 -14.80
CA TRP A 19 1.23 -7.22 -14.26
C TRP A 19 -0.04 -6.36 -14.38
N ALA A 20 0.02 -5.08 -14.01
CA ALA A 20 -1.13 -4.19 -14.05
C ALA A 20 -1.65 -4.01 -15.48
N ARG A 21 -0.75 -3.83 -16.46
CA ARG A 21 -1.11 -3.71 -17.87
C ARG A 21 -1.78 -4.99 -18.39
N SER A 22 -1.23 -6.17 -18.10
CA SER A 22 -1.81 -7.44 -18.56
C SER A 22 -3.16 -7.77 -17.93
N HIS A 23 -3.48 -7.20 -16.77
CA HIS A 23 -4.74 -7.44 -16.04
C HIS A 23 -5.75 -6.29 -16.12
N GLY A 24 -5.45 -5.24 -16.89
CA GLY A 24 -6.31 -4.04 -16.98
C GLY A 24 -6.47 -3.31 -15.65
N ALA A 25 -5.44 -3.33 -14.80
CA ALA A 25 -5.41 -2.66 -13.51
C ALA A 25 -4.55 -1.39 -13.57
N ARG A 26 -4.82 -0.44 -12.67
CA ARG A 26 -4.04 0.80 -12.53
C ARG A 26 -3.09 0.70 -11.34
N VAL A 27 -1.83 1.08 -11.55
CA VAL A 27 -0.86 1.24 -10.46
C VAL A 27 -1.18 2.50 -9.67
N ARG A 28 -1.20 2.40 -8.35
CA ARG A 28 -1.44 3.49 -7.40
C ARG A 28 -0.37 3.50 -6.32
N TYR A 29 0.02 4.69 -5.89
CA TYR A 29 0.84 4.87 -4.70
C TYR A 29 -0.02 4.67 -3.44
N LEU A 30 0.49 3.89 -2.48
CA LEU A 30 -0.20 3.57 -1.23
C LEU A 30 0.36 4.28 0.00
N GLY A 31 1.50 4.96 -0.13
CA GLY A 31 2.26 5.49 1.00
C GLY A 31 3.62 4.81 1.14
N PRO A 32 4.44 5.28 2.08
CA PRO A 32 5.72 4.66 2.40
C PRO A 32 5.59 3.49 3.38
N THR A 33 6.61 2.61 3.41
CA THR A 33 6.86 1.71 4.55
C THR A 33 7.36 2.48 5.77
N LEU A 34 7.52 1.81 6.92
CA LEU A 34 8.10 2.41 8.13
C LEU A 34 9.54 2.90 7.89
N GLU A 35 10.28 2.23 7.01
CA GLU A 35 11.64 2.59 6.60
C GLU A 35 11.67 3.67 5.50
N ARG A 36 10.51 4.24 5.14
CA ARG A 36 10.34 5.31 4.16
C ARG A 36 10.56 4.88 2.70
N HIS A 37 10.27 3.63 2.37
CA HIS A 37 10.28 3.14 1.00
C HIS A 37 8.88 3.24 0.37
N PRO A 38 8.70 3.85 -0.81
CA PRO A 38 7.41 3.94 -1.48
C PRO A 38 6.80 2.56 -1.76
N VAL A 39 5.52 2.43 -1.46
CA VAL A 39 4.73 1.26 -1.82
C VAL A 39 3.76 1.63 -2.94
N TYR A 40 3.81 0.83 -4.01
CA TYR A 40 2.85 0.90 -5.11
C TYR A 40 2.04 -0.39 -5.17
N ALA A 41 0.78 -0.29 -5.59
CA ALA A 41 -0.09 -1.44 -5.76
C ALA A 41 -0.95 -1.36 -7.02
N ALA A 42 -1.34 -2.53 -7.52
CA ALA A 42 -2.37 -2.69 -8.52
C ALA A 42 -3.31 -3.83 -8.08
N THR A 43 -4.62 -3.62 -8.25
CA THR A 43 -5.66 -4.58 -7.81
C THR A 43 -6.62 -4.90 -8.95
N ARG A 44 -6.93 -6.19 -9.11
CA ARG A 44 -7.96 -6.70 -10.02
C ARG A 44 -8.77 -7.78 -9.32
N GLY A 45 -10.04 -7.49 -9.02
CA GLY A 45 -10.87 -8.39 -8.22
C GLY A 45 -10.28 -8.59 -6.83
N HIS A 46 -10.06 -9.84 -6.42
CA HIS A 46 -9.46 -10.20 -5.12
C HIS A 46 -7.93 -10.23 -5.14
N VAL A 47 -7.30 -10.03 -6.31
CA VAL A 47 -5.84 -10.13 -6.48
C VAL A 47 -5.22 -8.74 -6.41
N THR A 48 -4.29 -8.56 -5.48
CA THR A 48 -3.48 -7.35 -5.34
C THR A 48 -2.01 -7.72 -5.47
N ARG A 49 -1.28 -6.95 -6.28
CA ARG A 49 0.18 -7.01 -6.35
C ARG A 49 0.75 -5.70 -5.83
N VAL A 50 1.83 -5.81 -5.06
CA VAL A 50 2.51 -4.66 -4.46
C VAL A 50 3.98 -4.67 -4.85
N ALA A 51 4.57 -3.49 -5.04
CA ALA A 51 5.99 -3.31 -5.21
C ALA A 51 6.47 -2.27 -4.19
N VAL A 52 7.59 -2.58 -3.54
CA VAL A 52 8.31 -1.64 -2.67
C VAL A 52 9.50 -1.14 -3.46
N VAL A 53 9.63 0.18 -3.54
CA VAL A 53 10.69 0.84 -4.29
C VAL A 53 11.85 1.19 -3.34
N PRO A 54 13.11 0.86 -3.67
CA PRO A 54 14.23 1.02 -2.74
C PRO A 54 14.65 2.49 -2.51
N GLU A 55 14.24 3.41 -3.39
CA GLU A 55 14.47 4.83 -3.17
C GLU A 55 13.63 5.37 -1.99
N ARG A 56 14.10 6.44 -1.33
CA ARG A 56 13.32 7.11 -0.29
C ARG A 56 12.11 7.82 -0.89
N ASP A 57 11.02 7.78 -0.16
CA ASP A 57 9.78 8.43 -0.56
C ASP A 57 9.92 9.95 -0.66
N PRO A 58 9.63 10.57 -1.84
CA PRO A 58 9.67 12.02 -1.99
C PRO A 58 8.44 12.72 -1.39
N HIS A 59 7.38 11.99 -1.03
CA HIS A 59 6.09 12.52 -0.56
C HIS A 59 5.87 12.31 0.94
N LEU A 60 6.91 12.52 1.75
CA LEU A 60 6.85 12.36 3.20
C LEU A 60 5.78 13.28 3.82
N CYS A 61 4.60 12.76 4.08
CA CYS A 61 3.69 13.31 5.07
C CYS A 61 4.07 12.72 6.43
N PRO A 62 4.14 13.52 7.51
CA PRO A 62 4.31 12.98 8.85
C PRO A 62 3.17 11.99 9.13
N LEU A 63 3.52 10.80 9.65
CA LEU A 63 2.54 9.83 10.12
C LEU A 63 1.84 10.42 11.34
N VAL A 64 0.70 11.05 11.12
CA VAL A 64 -0.17 11.56 12.20
C VAL A 64 -1.22 10.47 12.46
N TRP A 65 -0.87 9.53 13.34
CA TRP A 65 -1.89 8.64 13.90
C TRP A 65 -2.49 9.32 15.12
N VAL A 66 -3.82 9.46 15.12
CA VAL A 66 -4.59 9.98 16.25
C VAL A 66 -5.55 8.87 16.65
N SER A 67 -5.40 8.36 17.87
CA SER A 67 -6.38 7.43 18.42
C SER A 67 -7.72 8.15 18.62
N PRO A 68 -8.85 7.55 18.24
CA PRO A 68 -10.16 8.03 18.66
C PRO A 68 -10.32 8.11 20.19
N LEU A 69 -9.46 7.39 20.93
CA LEU A 69 -9.48 7.34 22.40
C LEU A 69 -8.58 8.41 23.05
N GLU A 70 -7.71 9.08 22.30
CA GLU A 70 -6.77 10.10 22.84
C GLU A 70 -7.49 11.30 23.45
N ASN A 71 -8.75 11.56 23.07
CA ASN A 71 -9.54 12.70 23.55
C ASN A 71 -10.77 12.28 24.36
N LEU A 72 -10.89 10.99 24.74
CA LEU A 72 -11.96 10.59 25.65
C LEU A 72 -11.66 11.18 27.03
N LYS A 73 -12.50 12.13 27.45
CA LYS A 73 -12.49 12.59 28.84
C LYS A 73 -12.89 11.41 29.72
N GLU A 74 -12.10 11.13 30.74
CA GLU A 74 -12.50 10.20 31.80
C GLU A 74 -13.76 10.75 32.45
N GLU A 75 -14.91 10.14 32.17
CA GLU A 75 -16.12 10.33 32.96
C GLU A 75 -15.92 9.58 34.28
N ARG A 76 -15.49 10.32 35.31
CA ARG A 76 -15.35 9.84 36.69
C ARG A 76 -16.63 10.05 37.49
#